data_AF-A0AB74VPB4-F1
#
_entry.id   AF-A0AB74VPB4-F1
#
_cell.length_a   1.000
_cell.length_b   1.000
_cell.length_c   1.000
_cell.angle_alpha   90.00
_cell.angle_beta   90.00
_cell.angle_gamma   90.00
#
_symmetry.space_group_name_H-M   'P 1'
#
loop_
_entity.id
_entity.type
_entity.pdbx_description
1 polymer ?
#
loop_
_entity_poly.entity_id
_entity_poly.type
_entity_poly.pdbx_seq_one_letter_code
_entity_poly.pdbx_strand_id
1 'polypeptide(L)'
;MTDVPVFLITGFLESGKTTFIKEIFNDPEFYDGEKILLIVCENGVEEYEVEFLKKHNANIVSISNIEEFTELALKEFNQKYKPTKVVLEYNGMWQFDIFDNMKFPDRWEIAQIITTIDASTFESYMSNMKSLLIEQFKNSDLIIFNRCNDKTNKLKFRNSVKAINSRANMMFELENGEIDDSPLELPFDIHKKVIEFKDYDYGVWYLDATEYPEKYDGKNIKVKGLAYSNPKYPKGVFAFGRNAMTCCEDDISFLGILCQTSKAFNFKDKEWIELEGIIHKKYIQQEQREIPYIVVQDYKKIDKLEEELVYF
;
A
#
# COMPACT_ATOMS: atom_id res chain seq x y z
N MET A 1 6.98 1.56 -29.18
CA MET A 1 8.11 0.75 -28.67
C MET A 1 8.08 1.00 -27.18
N THR A 2 7.69 -0.02 -26.43
CA THR A 2 7.16 0.02 -25.05
C THR A 2 8.24 0.32 -24.00
N ASP A 3 7.82 0.87 -22.87
CA ASP A 3 8.67 1.11 -21.70
C ASP A 3 9.05 -0.22 -21.03
N VAL A 4 10.19 -0.24 -20.33
CA VAL A 4 10.75 -1.42 -19.66
C VAL A 4 10.52 -1.27 -18.16
N PRO A 5 9.52 -1.96 -17.57
CA PRO A 5 9.27 -1.88 -16.14
C PRO A 5 10.41 -2.50 -15.34
N VAL A 6 10.84 -1.77 -14.31
CA VAL A 6 11.84 -2.17 -13.32
C VAL A 6 11.12 -2.46 -12.00
N PHE A 7 11.17 -3.71 -11.56
CA PHE A 7 10.70 -4.12 -10.23
C PHE A 7 11.88 -4.16 -9.28
N LEU A 8 11.86 -3.29 -8.27
CA LEU A 8 12.89 -3.21 -7.25
C LEU A 8 12.49 -4.06 -6.04
N ILE A 9 13.23 -5.13 -5.79
CA ILE A 9 13.01 -6.01 -4.63
C ILE A 9 14.10 -5.70 -3.61
N THR A 10 13.70 -5.16 -2.46
CA THR A 10 14.62 -4.78 -1.37
C THR A 10 14.22 -5.45 -0.06
N GLY A 11 15.02 -5.27 0.97
CA GLY A 11 14.87 -5.89 2.27
C GLY A 11 16.23 -6.19 2.90
N PHE A 12 16.25 -6.28 4.23
CA PHE A 12 17.45 -6.70 4.97
C PHE A 12 17.96 -8.08 4.54
N LEU A 13 19.19 -8.41 4.96
CA LEU A 13 19.74 -9.75 4.80
C LEU A 13 18.76 -10.79 5.38
N GLU A 14 18.62 -11.93 4.70
CA GLU A 14 17.71 -13.04 5.09
C GLU A 14 16.22 -12.70 5.14
N SER A 15 15.80 -11.54 4.62
CA SER A 15 14.39 -11.13 4.56
C SER A 15 13.52 -11.88 3.55
N GLY A 16 14.09 -12.79 2.74
CA GLY A 16 13.32 -13.61 1.79
C GLY A 16 13.24 -13.07 0.35
N LYS A 17 14.05 -12.06 -0.02
CA LYS A 17 14.07 -11.47 -1.38
C LYS A 17 14.20 -12.52 -2.50
N THR A 18 15.21 -13.38 -2.42
CA THR A 18 15.49 -14.40 -3.44
C THR A 18 14.32 -15.38 -3.60
N THR A 19 13.75 -15.82 -2.48
CA THR A 19 12.58 -16.71 -2.46
C THR A 19 11.37 -16.03 -3.13
N PHE A 20 11.07 -14.79 -2.75
CA PHE A 20 10.00 -14.00 -3.36
C PHE A 20 10.20 -13.81 -4.87
N ILE A 21 11.43 -13.52 -5.33
CA ILE A 21 11.73 -13.40 -6.76
C ILE A 21 11.45 -14.73 -7.50
N LYS A 22 11.82 -15.86 -6.90
CA LYS A 22 11.51 -17.18 -7.47
C LYS A 22 10.00 -17.43 -7.55
N GLU A 23 9.23 -16.99 -6.56
CA GLU A 23 7.78 -17.11 -6.55
C GLU A 23 7.12 -16.28 -7.65
N ILE A 24 7.47 -14.98 -7.76
CA ILE A 24 6.89 -14.12 -8.81
C ILE A 24 7.29 -14.55 -10.22
N PHE A 25 8.46 -15.18 -10.41
CA PHE A 25 8.82 -15.73 -11.73
C PHE A 25 7.93 -16.90 -12.13
N ASN A 26 7.36 -17.64 -11.16
CA ASN A 26 6.41 -18.71 -11.42
C ASN A 26 4.97 -18.19 -11.61
N ASP A 27 4.69 -16.91 -11.34
CA ASP A 27 3.41 -16.28 -11.63
C ASP A 27 3.28 -16.04 -13.16
N PRO A 28 2.29 -16.68 -13.82
CA PRO A 28 2.06 -16.49 -15.24
C PRO A 28 1.78 -15.04 -15.63
N GLU A 29 1.12 -14.26 -14.76
CA GLU A 29 0.79 -12.84 -15.03
C GLU A 29 2.04 -11.96 -14.99
N PHE A 30 2.98 -12.29 -14.11
CA PHE A 30 4.27 -11.60 -14.06
C PHE A 30 5.20 -12.04 -15.20
N TYR A 31 5.26 -13.33 -15.52
CA TYR A 31 6.19 -13.82 -16.54
C TYR A 31 5.77 -13.40 -17.95
N ASP A 32 4.52 -13.66 -18.35
CA ASP A 32 3.92 -13.41 -19.69
C ASP A 32 4.85 -13.60 -20.91
N GLY A 33 5.83 -14.53 -20.85
CA GLY A 33 6.80 -14.74 -21.93
C GLY A 33 7.83 -13.61 -22.13
N GLU A 34 7.91 -12.67 -21.19
CA GLU A 34 8.81 -11.52 -21.19
C GLU A 34 10.28 -11.92 -21.19
N LYS A 35 11.16 -11.02 -21.65
CA LYS A 35 12.62 -11.15 -21.51
C LYS A 35 13.07 -10.46 -20.25
N ILE A 36 13.29 -11.25 -19.20
CA ILE A 36 13.65 -10.74 -17.89
C ILE A 36 15.17 -10.55 -17.80
N LEU A 37 15.59 -9.38 -17.34
CA LEU A 37 16.94 -9.18 -16.80
C LEU A 37 16.85 -9.11 -15.28
N LEU A 38 17.45 -10.09 -14.62
CA LEU A 38 17.61 -10.15 -13.16
C LEU A 38 18.98 -9.56 -12.80
N ILE A 39 18.98 -8.47 -12.04
CA ILE A 39 20.18 -7.83 -11.51
C ILE A 39 20.23 -8.13 -10.02
N VAL A 40 21.30 -8.78 -9.55
CA VAL A 40 21.46 -9.18 -8.15
C VAL A 40 22.58 -8.39 -7.51
N CYS A 41 22.25 -7.56 -6.52
CA CYS A 41 23.18 -6.68 -5.82
C CYS A 41 23.73 -7.26 -4.49
N GLU A 42 23.39 -8.51 -4.17
CA GLU A 42 23.73 -9.15 -2.91
C GLU A 42 24.15 -10.60 -3.15
N ASN A 43 25.13 -11.09 -2.38
CA ASN A 43 25.47 -12.51 -2.37
C ASN A 43 24.55 -13.20 -1.36
N GLY A 44 23.42 -13.72 -1.83
CA GLY A 44 22.48 -14.50 -1.02
C GLY A 44 22.99 -15.92 -0.71
N VAL A 45 22.37 -16.57 0.27
CA VAL A 45 22.58 -18.01 0.56
C VAL A 45 21.88 -18.88 -0.50
N GLU A 46 20.76 -18.39 -1.01
CA GLU A 46 20.04 -19.03 -2.12
C GLU A 46 20.57 -18.51 -3.46
N GLU A 47 20.89 -19.45 -4.37
CA GLU A 47 21.33 -19.12 -5.72
C GLU A 47 20.20 -19.34 -6.74
N TYR A 48 20.27 -18.66 -7.88
CA TYR A 48 19.37 -18.88 -9.00
C TYR A 48 19.90 -19.99 -9.90
N GLU A 49 19.14 -21.08 -10.01
CA GLU A 49 19.53 -22.22 -10.83
C GLU A 49 19.48 -21.86 -12.33
N VAL A 50 20.48 -22.29 -13.10
CA VAL A 50 20.55 -22.01 -14.55
C VAL A 50 19.33 -22.54 -15.30
N GLU A 51 18.81 -23.70 -14.91
CA GLU A 51 17.60 -24.28 -15.50
C GLU A 51 16.35 -23.46 -15.17
N PHE A 52 16.26 -22.93 -13.95
CA PHE A 52 15.17 -22.06 -13.53
C PHE A 52 15.16 -20.76 -14.35
N LEU A 53 16.32 -20.11 -14.52
CA LEU A 53 16.42 -18.89 -15.31
C LEU A 53 16.09 -19.13 -16.79
N LYS A 54 16.54 -20.25 -17.36
CA LYS A 54 16.20 -20.62 -18.75
C LYS A 54 14.71 -20.88 -18.93
N LYS A 55 14.06 -21.55 -17.97
CA LYS A 55 12.61 -21.81 -17.99
C LYS A 55 11.81 -20.50 -18.05
N HIS A 56 12.28 -19.46 -17.38
CA HIS A 56 11.62 -18.15 -17.29
C HIS A 56 12.28 -17.08 -18.19
N ASN A 57 12.99 -17.48 -19.26
CA ASN A 57 13.60 -16.56 -20.23
C ASN A 57 14.39 -15.40 -19.58
N ALA A 58 15.04 -15.69 -18.46
CA ALA A 58 15.71 -14.72 -17.61
C ALA A 58 17.23 -14.77 -17.80
N ASN A 59 17.85 -13.61 -17.88
CA ASN A 59 19.30 -13.45 -17.81
C ASN A 59 19.67 -12.84 -16.48
N ILE A 60 20.72 -13.36 -15.84
CA ILE A 60 21.21 -12.85 -14.55
C ILE A 60 22.51 -12.08 -14.73
N VAL A 61 22.64 -10.97 -13.99
CA VAL A 61 23.89 -10.24 -13.79
C VAL A 61 24.05 -9.94 -12.31
N SER A 62 25.28 -10.07 -11.81
CA SER A 62 25.61 -9.79 -10.41
C SER A 62 26.42 -8.50 -10.32
N ILE A 63 26.08 -7.67 -9.34
CA ILE A 63 26.80 -6.45 -8.98
C ILE A 63 27.14 -6.58 -7.50
N SER A 64 28.40 -6.82 -7.18
CA SER A 64 28.76 -7.09 -5.78
C SER A 64 28.94 -5.82 -4.95
N ASN A 65 29.26 -4.70 -5.59
CA ASN A 65 29.61 -3.44 -4.95
C ASN A 65 28.80 -2.28 -5.54
N ILE A 66 28.48 -1.28 -4.72
CA ILE A 66 27.68 -0.12 -5.13
C ILE A 66 28.37 0.68 -6.26
N GLU A 67 29.71 0.71 -6.28
CA GLU A 67 30.48 1.43 -7.31
C GLU A 67 30.38 0.80 -8.70
N GLU A 68 29.96 -0.46 -8.79
CA GLU A 68 29.69 -1.16 -10.06
C GLU A 68 28.26 -0.89 -10.55
N PHE A 69 27.35 -0.56 -9.64
CA PHE A 69 26.01 -0.09 -9.97
C PHE A 69 26.11 1.32 -10.59
N THR A 70 26.31 1.39 -11.90
CA THR A 70 26.53 2.63 -12.65
C THR A 70 25.63 2.74 -13.88
N GLU A 71 25.36 3.96 -14.34
CA GLU A 71 24.62 4.19 -15.59
C GLU A 71 25.24 3.46 -16.79
N LEU A 72 26.57 3.41 -16.85
CA LEU A 72 27.30 2.75 -17.92
C LEU A 72 27.02 1.24 -17.91
N ALA A 73 27.13 0.59 -16.74
CA ALA A 73 26.84 -0.84 -16.59
C ALA A 73 25.40 -1.16 -16.99
N LEU A 74 24.42 -0.38 -16.52
CA LEU A 74 23.01 -0.59 -16.89
C LEU A 74 22.77 -0.41 -18.40
N LYS A 75 23.43 0.57 -19.05
CA LYS A 75 23.36 0.75 -20.51
C LYS A 75 23.96 -0.44 -21.26
N GLU A 76 25.08 -0.99 -20.81
CA GLU A 76 25.69 -2.18 -21.39
C GLU A 76 24.76 -3.40 -21.25
N PHE A 77 24.15 -3.59 -20.09
CA PHE A 77 23.18 -4.67 -19.88
C PHE A 77 21.96 -4.53 -20.78
N ASN A 78 21.42 -3.32 -20.89
CA ASN A 78 20.29 -3.04 -21.79
C ASN A 78 20.63 -3.37 -23.26
N GLN A 79 21.82 -2.98 -23.73
CA GLN A 79 22.26 -3.28 -25.10
C GLN A 79 22.47 -4.78 -25.35
N LYS A 80 23.08 -5.48 -24.37
CA LYS A 80 23.43 -6.90 -24.46
C LYS A 80 22.19 -7.80 -24.41
N TYR A 81 21.34 -7.60 -23.41
CA TYR A 81 20.22 -8.50 -23.13
C TYR A 81 18.90 -8.06 -23.76
N LYS A 82 18.75 -6.75 -24.04
CA LYS A 82 17.51 -6.15 -24.58
C LYS A 82 16.27 -6.61 -23.80
N PRO A 83 16.26 -6.42 -22.47
CA PRO A 83 15.14 -6.88 -21.64
C PRO A 83 13.87 -6.13 -21.99
N THR A 84 12.75 -6.80 -21.81
CA THR A 84 11.43 -6.18 -21.79
C THR A 84 10.92 -5.97 -20.36
N LYS A 85 11.57 -6.60 -19.37
CA LYS A 85 11.31 -6.43 -17.94
C LYS A 85 12.61 -6.57 -17.14
N VAL A 86 12.76 -5.78 -16.08
CA VAL A 86 13.93 -5.84 -15.19
C VAL A 86 13.46 -6.14 -13.77
N VAL A 87 14.15 -7.07 -13.11
CA VAL A 87 14.00 -7.33 -11.68
C VAL A 87 15.33 -7.05 -11.02
N LEU A 88 15.33 -6.15 -10.05
CA LEU A 88 16.52 -5.70 -9.34
C LEU A 88 16.42 -6.17 -7.88
N GLU A 89 17.15 -7.23 -7.55
CA GLU A 89 17.35 -7.67 -6.16
C GLU A 89 18.37 -6.74 -5.51
N TYR A 90 17.86 -5.71 -4.85
CA TYR A 90 18.66 -4.65 -4.26
C TYR A 90 19.19 -5.02 -2.89
N ASN A 91 20.41 -4.57 -2.61
CA ASN A 91 21.02 -4.75 -1.30
C ASN A 91 20.37 -3.77 -0.31
N GLY A 92 19.64 -4.29 0.68
CA GLY A 92 18.94 -3.47 1.67
C GLY A 92 19.83 -2.64 2.60
N MET A 93 21.16 -2.79 2.50
CA MET A 93 22.14 -1.96 3.21
C MET A 93 22.61 -0.74 2.40
N TRP A 94 22.31 -0.70 1.11
CA TRP A 94 22.66 0.44 0.26
C TRP A 94 21.61 1.54 0.36
N GLN A 95 22.06 2.79 0.27
CA GLN A 95 21.16 3.94 0.34
C GLN A 95 20.35 4.07 -0.95
N PHE A 96 19.13 4.59 -0.84
CA PHE A 96 18.22 4.75 -1.99
C PHE A 96 18.52 6.00 -2.84
N ASP A 97 19.34 6.91 -2.34
CA ASP A 97 19.75 8.14 -3.04
C ASP A 97 20.49 7.88 -4.36
N ILE A 98 21.00 6.65 -4.57
CA ILE A 98 21.56 6.25 -5.86
C ILE A 98 20.52 6.36 -6.98
N PHE A 99 19.24 6.08 -6.70
CA PHE A 99 18.16 6.19 -7.70
C PHE A 99 17.79 7.65 -8.00
N ASP A 100 18.06 8.58 -7.08
CA ASP A 100 17.88 10.02 -7.32
C ASP A 100 19.00 10.59 -8.21
N ASN A 101 20.20 10.01 -8.13
CA ASN A 101 21.40 10.52 -8.78
C ASN A 101 21.78 9.76 -10.06
N MET A 102 21.27 8.55 -10.26
CA MET A 102 21.53 7.72 -11.43
C MET A 102 20.40 7.82 -12.45
N LYS A 103 20.76 7.96 -13.73
CA LYS A 103 19.82 7.75 -14.83
C LYS A 103 19.81 6.28 -15.27
N PHE A 104 18.66 5.65 -15.11
CA PHE A 104 18.39 4.38 -15.78
C PHE A 104 18.51 4.52 -17.31
N PRO A 105 18.77 3.41 -18.05
CA PRO A 105 18.72 3.40 -19.50
C PRO A 105 17.40 3.98 -20.04
N ASP A 106 17.43 4.52 -21.26
CA ASP A 106 16.23 5.09 -21.88
C ASP A 106 15.05 4.11 -21.81
N ARG A 107 13.91 4.62 -21.30
CA ARG A 107 12.63 3.91 -21.09
C ARG A 107 12.58 2.88 -19.97
N TRP A 108 13.63 2.71 -19.19
CA TRP A 108 13.50 1.96 -17.94
C TRP A 108 12.79 2.85 -16.92
N GLU A 109 11.71 2.33 -16.33
CA GLU A 109 10.91 3.05 -15.33
C GLU A 109 10.70 2.14 -14.11
N ILE A 110 10.88 2.68 -12.91
CA ILE A 110 10.55 1.93 -11.68
C ILE A 110 9.03 1.76 -11.67
N ALA A 111 8.61 0.51 -11.88
CA ALA A 111 7.19 0.15 -11.90
C ALA A 111 6.67 -0.12 -10.49
N GLN A 112 7.48 -0.74 -9.64
CA GLN A 112 7.11 -1.06 -8.27
C GLN A 112 8.34 -1.29 -7.38
N ILE A 113 8.29 -0.81 -6.15
CA ILE A 113 9.24 -1.10 -5.08
C ILE A 113 8.58 -2.04 -4.07
N ILE A 114 9.14 -3.25 -3.95
CA ILE A 114 8.66 -4.30 -3.06
C ILE A 114 9.71 -4.53 -1.99
N THR A 115 9.31 -4.45 -0.72
CA THR A 115 10.20 -4.70 0.42
C THR A 115 9.76 -5.97 1.15
N THR A 116 10.63 -6.97 1.21
CA THR A 116 10.41 -8.18 2.02
C THR A 116 11.00 -7.99 3.42
N ILE A 117 10.34 -8.52 4.44
CA ILE A 117 10.83 -8.52 5.81
C ILE A 117 10.41 -9.78 6.57
N ASP A 118 11.35 -10.35 7.33
CA ASP A 118 11.06 -11.43 8.26
C ASP A 118 10.33 -10.84 9.48
N ALA A 119 9.07 -11.27 9.68
CA ALA A 119 8.21 -10.83 10.78
C ALA A 119 8.84 -11.04 12.16
N SER A 120 9.64 -12.10 12.34
CA SER A 120 10.30 -12.42 13.62
C SER A 120 11.40 -11.43 14.02
N THR A 121 11.99 -10.74 13.03
CA THR A 121 13.10 -9.80 13.23
C THR A 121 12.66 -8.35 13.24
N PHE A 122 11.46 -8.05 12.75
CA PHE A 122 10.94 -6.69 12.56
C PHE A 122 11.04 -5.81 13.82
N GLU A 123 10.64 -6.31 14.98
CA GLU A 123 10.67 -5.52 16.22
C GLU A 123 12.10 -5.18 16.66
N SER A 124 13.04 -6.11 16.41
CA SER A 124 14.47 -5.88 16.68
C SER A 124 15.02 -4.80 15.75
N TYR A 125 14.70 -4.86 14.45
CA TYR A 125 15.10 -3.82 13.50
C TYR A 125 14.48 -2.46 13.85
N MET A 126 13.21 -2.43 14.24
CA MET A 126 12.55 -1.19 14.68
C MET A 126 13.21 -0.58 15.92
N SER A 127 13.77 -1.41 16.81
CA SER A 127 14.43 -0.96 18.03
C SER A 127 15.89 -0.54 17.82
N ASN A 128 16.63 -1.27 16.97
CA ASN A 128 18.08 -1.15 16.84
C ASN A 128 18.54 -0.46 15.55
N MET A 129 17.76 -0.55 14.47
CA MET A 129 18.12 -0.10 13.13
C MET A 129 16.99 0.72 12.47
N LYS A 130 16.26 1.48 13.29
CA LYS A 130 15.04 2.20 12.87
C LYS A 130 15.26 3.10 11.66
N SER A 131 16.39 3.80 11.57
CA SER A 131 16.68 4.72 10.47
C SER A 131 16.75 4.00 9.12
N LEU A 132 17.40 2.84 9.08
CA LEU A 132 17.55 2.05 7.85
C LEU A 132 16.24 1.39 7.43
N LEU A 133 15.44 0.93 8.42
CA LEU A 133 14.10 0.40 8.16
C LEU A 133 13.15 1.49 7.64
N ILE A 134 13.21 2.71 8.17
CA ILE A 134 12.46 3.86 7.65
C ILE A 134 12.82 4.12 6.19
N GLU A 135 14.11 4.08 5.85
CA GLU A 135 14.57 4.31 4.47
C GLU A 135 14.00 3.27 3.50
N GLN A 136 14.04 1.99 3.87
CA GLN A 136 13.48 0.91 3.05
C GLN A 136 11.97 1.05 2.85
N PHE A 137 11.21 1.52 3.84
CA PHE A 137 9.75 1.58 3.78
C PHE A 137 9.21 2.86 3.14
N LYS A 138 9.98 3.95 3.19
CA LYS A 138 9.50 5.29 2.79
C LYS A 138 8.96 5.32 1.36
N ASN A 139 9.60 4.59 0.45
CA ASN A 139 9.25 4.57 -0.97
C ASN A 139 8.68 3.22 -1.43
N SER A 140 8.44 2.26 -0.52
CA SER A 140 7.84 0.98 -0.90
C SER A 140 6.40 1.14 -1.33
N ASP A 141 6.03 0.47 -2.42
CA ASP A 141 4.66 0.31 -2.85
C ASP A 141 4.00 -0.90 -2.17
N LEU A 142 4.76 -1.98 -1.96
CA LEU A 142 4.33 -3.20 -1.28
C LEU A 142 5.36 -3.62 -0.23
N ILE A 143 4.90 -3.91 0.98
CA ILE A 143 5.73 -4.47 2.05
C ILE A 143 5.19 -5.85 2.43
N ILE A 144 6.02 -6.88 2.33
CA ILE A 144 5.67 -8.27 2.59
C ILE A 144 6.33 -8.71 3.90
N PHE A 145 5.53 -8.98 4.91
CA PHE A 145 5.96 -9.62 6.15
C PHE A 145 5.83 -11.14 6.00
N ASN A 146 6.94 -11.83 5.77
CA ASN A 146 6.96 -13.29 5.69
C ASN A 146 7.27 -13.94 7.05
N ARG A 147 7.08 -15.26 7.09
CA ARG A 147 7.29 -16.08 8.29
C ARG A 147 6.40 -15.64 9.46
N CYS A 148 5.19 -15.20 9.16
CA CYS A 148 4.19 -14.88 10.17
C CYS A 148 3.67 -16.16 10.84
N ASN A 149 3.28 -16.03 12.11
CA ASN A 149 2.61 -17.07 12.88
C ASN A 149 1.61 -16.44 13.86
N ASP A 150 0.93 -17.27 14.66
CA ASP A 150 -0.10 -16.85 15.61
C ASP A 150 0.37 -15.80 16.65
N LYS A 151 1.68 -15.64 16.85
CA LYS A 151 2.26 -14.66 17.77
C LYS A 151 2.58 -13.33 17.09
N THR A 152 2.52 -13.26 15.76
CA THR A 152 2.83 -12.06 14.99
C THR A 152 1.76 -10.99 15.24
N ASN A 153 2.18 -9.85 15.80
CA ASN A 153 1.28 -8.72 16.02
C ASN A 153 1.12 -7.89 14.74
N LYS A 154 0.31 -8.40 13.80
CA LYS A 154 0.09 -7.77 12.49
C LYS A 154 -0.39 -6.33 12.59
N LEU A 155 -1.27 -6.04 13.55
CA LEU A 155 -1.79 -4.68 13.75
C LEU A 155 -0.68 -3.71 14.15
N LYS A 156 0.20 -4.09 15.07
CA LYS A 156 1.36 -3.29 15.46
C LYS A 156 2.30 -3.06 14.28
N PHE A 157 2.53 -4.08 13.45
CA PHE A 157 3.41 -3.99 12.29
C PHE A 157 2.83 -3.05 11.25
N ARG A 158 1.55 -3.22 10.92
CA ARG A 158 0.78 -2.31 10.08
C ARG A 158 0.88 -0.87 10.56
N ASN A 159 0.59 -0.62 11.84
CA ASN A 159 0.60 0.74 12.37
C ASN A 159 2.00 1.37 12.34
N SER A 160 3.05 0.56 12.49
CA SER A 160 4.44 1.02 12.38
C SER A 160 4.78 1.42 10.94
N VAL A 161 4.36 0.62 9.95
CA VAL A 161 4.54 0.92 8.53
C VAL A 161 3.73 2.13 8.11
N LYS A 162 2.42 2.17 8.38
CA LYS A 162 1.53 3.29 7.97
C LYS A 162 1.91 4.62 8.62
N ALA A 163 2.61 4.61 9.76
CA ALA A 163 3.20 5.82 10.35
C ALA A 163 4.43 6.36 9.59
N ILE A 164 5.10 5.51 8.81
CA ILE A 164 6.27 5.87 7.98
C ILE A 164 5.84 6.14 6.53
N ASN A 165 5.05 5.23 5.96
CA ASN A 165 4.53 5.28 4.61
C ASN A 165 3.06 4.84 4.64
N SER A 166 2.15 5.81 4.60
CA SER A 166 0.70 5.56 4.60
C SER A 166 0.20 4.96 3.28
N ARG A 167 0.98 5.08 2.19
CA ARG A 167 0.64 4.64 0.84
C ARG A 167 0.99 3.18 0.58
N ALA A 168 2.01 2.65 1.28
CA ALA A 168 2.44 1.26 1.12
C ALA A 168 1.30 0.28 1.41
N ASN A 169 1.04 -0.62 0.45
CA ASN A 169 0.25 -1.81 0.69
C ASN A 169 1.06 -2.79 1.54
N MET A 170 0.38 -3.63 2.32
CA MET A 170 1.03 -4.63 3.15
C MET A 170 0.42 -6.00 2.93
N MET A 171 1.29 -7.00 2.91
CA MET A 171 0.93 -8.40 2.81
C MET A 171 1.59 -9.17 3.93
N PHE A 172 0.86 -10.11 4.52
CA PHE A 172 1.37 -11.02 5.54
C PHE A 172 1.36 -12.42 4.99
N GLU A 173 2.47 -13.12 5.13
CA GLU A 173 2.68 -14.47 4.62
C GLU A 173 3.14 -15.37 5.78
N LEU A 174 2.50 -16.52 5.90
CA LEU A 174 2.78 -17.52 6.92
C LEU A 174 4.12 -18.24 6.66
N GLU A 175 4.63 -18.97 7.64
CA GLU A 175 5.87 -19.76 7.51
C GLU A 175 5.85 -20.81 6.37
N ASN A 176 4.66 -21.20 5.90
CA ASN A 176 4.47 -22.14 4.80
C ASN A 176 4.35 -21.48 3.41
N GLY A 177 4.46 -20.15 3.32
CA GLY A 177 4.32 -19.41 2.06
C GLY A 177 2.89 -19.00 1.70
N GLU A 178 1.89 -19.38 2.51
CA GLU A 178 0.50 -18.98 2.26
C GLU A 178 0.23 -17.55 2.74
N ILE A 179 -0.62 -16.83 2.00
CA ILE A 179 -1.08 -15.49 2.40
C ILE A 179 -1.94 -15.62 3.66
N ASP A 180 -1.59 -14.89 4.71
CA ASP A 180 -2.41 -14.76 5.91
C ASP A 180 -3.54 -13.76 5.67
N ASP A 181 -4.68 -14.29 5.22
CA ASP A 181 -5.91 -13.54 4.97
C ASP A 181 -6.77 -13.30 6.23
N SER A 182 -6.28 -13.70 7.41
CA SER A 182 -7.06 -13.55 8.63
C SER A 182 -7.31 -12.06 8.95
N PRO A 183 -8.54 -11.69 9.35
CA PRO A 183 -8.92 -10.30 9.55
C PRO A 183 -7.98 -9.59 10.53
N LEU A 184 -7.49 -8.42 10.13
CA LEU A 184 -6.79 -7.52 11.04
C LEU A 184 -7.78 -6.94 12.06
N GLU A 185 -7.39 -6.91 13.33
CA GLU A 185 -8.09 -6.09 14.32
C GLU A 185 -8.15 -4.63 13.85
N LEU A 186 -9.22 -3.92 14.22
CA LEU A 186 -9.39 -2.51 13.85
C LEU A 186 -8.23 -1.67 14.44
N PRO A 187 -7.63 -0.75 13.64
CA PRO A 187 -6.55 0.13 14.12
C PRO A 187 -7.03 1.24 15.05
N PHE A 188 -8.32 1.29 15.37
CA PHE A 188 -8.94 2.26 16.24
C PHE A 188 -10.01 1.62 17.12
N ASP A 189 -10.26 2.25 18.26
CA ASP A 189 -11.22 1.78 19.25
C ASP A 189 -12.63 2.34 18.97
N ILE A 190 -13.54 1.46 18.57
CA ILE A 190 -14.94 1.78 18.30
C ILE A 190 -15.80 1.94 19.56
N HIS A 191 -15.26 1.73 20.76
CA HIS A 191 -15.97 1.87 22.04
C HIS A 191 -15.71 3.21 22.73
N LYS A 192 -14.83 4.04 22.17
CA LYS A 192 -14.64 5.42 22.62
C LYS A 192 -15.96 6.20 22.52
N LYS A 193 -16.10 7.19 23.41
CA LYS A 193 -17.24 8.13 23.39
C LYS A 193 -17.42 8.80 22.02
N VAL A 194 -16.30 9.12 21.36
CA VAL A 194 -16.25 9.59 19.97
C VAL A 194 -15.21 8.73 19.26
N ILE A 195 -15.61 8.09 18.16
CA ILE A 195 -14.71 7.34 17.30
C ILE A 195 -13.84 8.34 16.53
N GLU A 196 -12.53 8.18 16.67
CA GLU A 196 -11.50 8.95 15.98
C GLU A 196 -10.41 7.99 15.54
N PHE A 197 -9.89 8.19 14.33
CA PHE A 197 -8.84 7.39 13.73
C PHE A 197 -7.89 8.27 12.90
N LYS A 198 -6.74 7.70 12.51
CA LYS A 198 -5.76 8.42 11.69
C LYS A 198 -6.27 8.55 10.26
N ASP A 199 -5.84 9.58 9.55
CA ASP A 199 -6.34 9.83 8.20
C ASP A 199 -6.08 8.64 7.24
N TYR A 200 -5.00 7.87 7.43
CA TYR A 200 -4.71 6.65 6.67
C TYR A 200 -5.58 5.43 7.06
N ASP A 201 -6.34 5.49 8.15
CA ASP A 201 -7.27 4.44 8.57
C ASP A 201 -8.70 4.67 8.07
N TYR A 202 -8.93 5.74 7.29
CA TYR A 202 -10.25 6.04 6.71
C TYR A 202 -10.80 4.86 5.90
N GLY A 203 -9.97 4.23 5.06
CA GLY A 203 -10.38 3.09 4.24
C GLY A 203 -10.83 1.91 5.09
N VAL A 204 -10.09 1.59 6.15
CA VAL A 204 -10.43 0.52 7.09
C VAL A 204 -11.75 0.80 7.80
N TRP A 205 -11.95 2.04 8.27
CA TRP A 205 -13.22 2.46 8.86
C TRP A 205 -14.39 2.37 7.87
N TYR A 206 -14.20 2.86 6.64
CA TYR A 206 -15.25 2.86 5.65
C TYR A 206 -15.70 1.44 5.31
N LEU A 207 -14.75 0.51 5.10
CA LEU A 207 -15.05 -0.89 4.81
C LEU A 207 -15.77 -1.56 5.98
N ASP A 208 -15.23 -1.49 7.21
CA ASP A 208 -15.85 -2.14 8.37
C ASP A 208 -17.23 -1.56 8.69
N ALA A 209 -17.41 -0.23 8.59
CA ALA A 209 -18.71 0.40 8.82
C ALA A 209 -19.75 0.10 7.73
N THR A 210 -19.30 -0.18 6.51
CA THR A 210 -20.18 -0.54 5.39
C THR A 210 -20.55 -2.02 5.41
N GLU A 211 -19.63 -2.89 5.82
CA GLU A 211 -19.84 -4.33 5.94
C GLU A 211 -20.64 -4.69 7.21
N TYR A 212 -20.36 -4.01 8.32
CA TYR A 212 -20.93 -4.26 9.65
C TYR A 212 -21.56 -2.99 10.28
N PRO A 213 -22.57 -2.37 9.64
CA PRO A 213 -23.15 -1.11 10.10
C PRO A 213 -23.75 -1.18 11.51
N GLU A 214 -24.17 -2.37 11.97
CA GLU A 214 -24.66 -2.61 13.33
C GLU A 214 -23.61 -2.37 14.42
N LYS A 215 -22.31 -2.51 14.11
CA LYS A 215 -21.23 -2.19 15.06
C LYS A 215 -21.15 -0.69 15.36
N TYR A 216 -21.70 0.15 14.49
CA TYR A 216 -21.56 1.61 14.52
C TYR A 216 -22.85 2.37 14.87
N ASP A 217 -24.01 1.70 14.85
CA ASP A 217 -25.30 2.34 15.10
C ASP A 217 -25.35 3.03 16.48
N GLY A 218 -25.71 4.31 16.48
CA GLY A 218 -25.78 5.16 17.66
C GLY A 218 -24.43 5.70 18.16
N LYS A 219 -23.31 5.41 17.49
CA LYS A 219 -21.98 5.87 17.94
C LYS A 219 -21.64 7.25 17.38
N ASN A 220 -21.00 8.07 18.20
CA ASN A 220 -20.45 9.35 17.73
C ASN A 220 -19.15 9.10 16.98
N ILE A 221 -18.94 9.85 15.89
CA ILE A 221 -17.72 9.84 15.09
C ILE A 221 -17.27 11.27 14.81
N LYS A 222 -15.95 11.43 14.72
CA LYS A 222 -15.32 12.62 14.18
C LYS A 222 -14.35 12.22 13.06
N VAL A 223 -14.60 12.72 11.86
CA VAL A 223 -13.93 12.24 10.63
C VAL A 223 -13.72 13.37 9.64
N LYS A 224 -12.65 13.30 8.84
CA LYS A 224 -12.30 14.28 7.81
C LYS A 224 -12.52 13.72 6.42
N GLY A 225 -13.02 14.54 5.50
CA GLY A 225 -13.33 14.11 4.14
C GLY A 225 -13.87 15.23 3.27
N LEU A 226 -14.05 14.91 2.00
CA LEU A 226 -14.73 15.73 1.02
C LEU A 226 -16.23 15.61 1.17
N ALA A 227 -16.89 16.75 1.13
CA ALA A 227 -18.33 16.80 1.13
C ALA A 227 -18.85 17.20 -0.26
N TYR A 228 -19.71 16.35 -0.80
CA TYR A 228 -20.27 16.42 -2.14
C TYR A 228 -21.76 16.74 -2.06
N SER A 229 -22.15 17.80 -2.76
CA SER A 229 -23.55 18.20 -2.86
C SER A 229 -24.08 17.82 -4.24
N ASN A 230 -25.22 17.15 -4.29
CA ASN A 230 -25.90 16.85 -5.54
C ASN A 230 -27.29 17.50 -5.53
N PRO A 231 -27.66 18.29 -6.56
CA PRO A 231 -29.01 18.88 -6.64
C PRO A 231 -30.15 17.86 -6.62
N LYS A 232 -29.87 16.58 -6.95
CA LYS A 232 -30.84 15.47 -6.86
C LYS A 232 -31.04 14.94 -5.44
N TYR A 233 -30.16 15.29 -4.49
CA TYR A 233 -30.33 14.86 -3.11
C TYR A 233 -31.43 15.66 -2.39
N PRO A 234 -32.15 15.03 -1.44
CA PRO A 234 -33.07 15.75 -0.58
C PRO A 234 -32.39 16.91 0.14
N LYS A 235 -33.17 17.95 0.49
CA LYS A 235 -32.64 19.07 1.28
C LYS A 235 -32.02 18.57 2.59
N GLY A 236 -30.81 19.04 2.89
CA GLY A 236 -30.06 18.65 4.08
C GLY A 236 -29.33 17.30 3.95
N VAL A 237 -29.30 16.69 2.77
CA VAL A 237 -28.55 15.45 2.49
C VAL A 237 -27.38 15.72 1.55
N PHE A 238 -26.23 15.13 1.85
CA PHE A 238 -25.02 15.23 1.05
C PHE A 238 -24.21 13.93 1.17
N ALA A 239 -23.29 13.69 0.24
CA ALA A 239 -22.34 12.57 0.35
C ALA A 239 -21.05 13.08 0.98
N PHE A 240 -20.45 12.30 1.86
CA PHE A 240 -19.22 12.62 2.56
C PHE A 240 -18.25 11.46 2.48
N GLY A 241 -17.01 11.74 2.13
CA GLY A 241 -15.98 10.72 2.18
C GLY A 241 -14.70 11.08 1.45
N ARG A 242 -13.97 10.07 0.97
CA ARG A 242 -12.65 10.28 0.36
C ARG A 242 -12.48 9.45 -0.89
N ASN A 243 -11.66 9.94 -1.80
CA ASN A 243 -11.24 9.16 -2.95
C ASN A 243 -10.20 8.13 -2.49
N ALA A 244 -10.31 6.90 -2.97
CA ALA A 244 -9.39 5.82 -2.67
C ALA A 244 -8.77 5.27 -3.96
N MET A 245 -7.48 4.95 -3.89
CA MET A 245 -6.73 4.28 -4.94
C MET A 245 -6.44 2.86 -4.45
N THR A 246 -6.97 1.85 -5.12
CA THR A 246 -6.74 0.45 -4.77
C THR A 246 -5.52 -0.14 -5.47
N CYS A 247 -5.31 0.19 -6.75
CA CYS A 247 -4.20 -0.33 -7.55
C CYS A 247 -3.46 0.78 -8.31
N CYS A 248 -4.17 1.63 -9.05
CA CYS A 248 -3.57 2.70 -9.86
C CYS A 248 -4.49 3.92 -9.98
N GLU A 249 -4.01 4.99 -10.62
CA GLU A 249 -4.77 6.22 -10.83
C GLU A 249 -6.09 6.03 -11.60
N ASP A 250 -6.17 5.02 -12.47
CA ASP A 250 -7.38 4.71 -13.23
C ASP A 250 -8.48 4.06 -12.36
N ASP A 251 -8.10 3.48 -11.22
CA ASP A 251 -9.01 2.78 -10.29
C ASP A 251 -9.47 3.66 -9.11
N ILE A 252 -9.35 4.98 -9.23
CA ILE A 252 -9.77 5.90 -8.16
C ILE A 252 -11.30 5.88 -8.01
N SER A 253 -11.76 5.49 -6.82
CA SER A 253 -13.18 5.44 -6.46
C SER A 253 -13.50 6.32 -5.25
N PHE A 254 -14.73 6.87 -5.20
CA PHE A 254 -15.16 7.66 -4.06
C PHE A 254 -15.81 6.77 -2.99
N LEU A 255 -15.11 6.59 -1.87
CA LEU A 255 -15.61 5.91 -0.69
C LEU A 255 -16.46 6.91 0.11
N GLY A 256 -17.77 6.89 -0.11
CA GLY A 256 -18.69 7.89 0.43
C GLY A 256 -19.81 7.29 1.27
N ILE A 257 -20.19 8.01 2.33
CA ILE A 257 -21.37 7.76 3.16
C ILE A 257 -22.34 8.92 3.03
N LEU A 258 -23.65 8.63 3.04
CA LEU A 258 -24.66 9.68 3.06
C LEU A 258 -24.77 10.32 4.45
N CYS A 259 -24.76 11.65 4.46
CA CYS A 259 -24.89 12.47 5.64
C CYS A 259 -26.19 13.27 5.59
N GLN A 260 -26.84 13.41 6.75
CA GLN A 260 -28.03 14.23 6.93
C GLN A 260 -27.79 15.30 8.00
N THR A 261 -28.17 16.54 7.71
CA THR A 261 -28.11 17.65 8.67
C THR A 261 -29.42 18.43 8.71
N SER A 262 -29.75 18.95 9.89
CA SER A 262 -30.85 19.92 10.09
C SER A 262 -30.37 21.37 10.08
N LYS A 263 -29.05 21.61 10.13
CA LYS A 263 -28.45 22.95 10.10
C LYS A 263 -28.40 23.48 8.66
N ALA A 264 -28.37 24.80 8.52
CA ALA A 264 -28.13 25.45 7.23
C ALA A 264 -26.77 25.00 6.69
N PHE A 265 -26.79 24.37 5.53
CA PHE A 265 -25.64 23.71 4.97
C PHE A 265 -25.10 24.53 3.81
N ASN A 266 -23.92 25.12 4.00
CA ASN A 266 -23.38 26.11 3.08
C ASN A 266 -21.91 25.83 2.76
N PHE A 267 -21.69 24.77 1.98
CA PHE A 267 -20.40 24.51 1.36
C PHE A 267 -20.49 24.55 -0.16
N LYS A 268 -19.36 24.79 -0.81
CA LYS A 268 -19.22 24.59 -2.26
C LYS A 268 -19.08 23.09 -2.53
N ASP A 269 -19.53 22.63 -3.69
CA ASP A 269 -19.32 21.23 -4.06
C ASP A 269 -17.82 20.85 -3.96
N LYS A 270 -17.53 19.69 -3.39
CA LYS A 270 -16.17 19.16 -3.14
C LYS A 270 -15.36 19.99 -2.13
N GLU A 271 -15.96 20.36 -1.01
CA GLU A 271 -15.28 21.09 0.06
C GLU A 271 -14.80 20.14 1.16
N TRP A 272 -13.56 20.32 1.63
CA TRP A 272 -13.01 19.54 2.74
C TRP A 272 -13.60 20.01 4.07
N ILE A 273 -14.13 19.06 4.83
CA ILE A 273 -14.69 19.31 6.16
C ILE A 273 -14.20 18.27 7.16
N GLU A 274 -14.11 18.69 8.42
CA GLU A 274 -14.12 17.79 9.57
C GLU A 274 -15.54 17.76 10.11
N LEU A 275 -16.11 16.55 10.17
CA LEU A 275 -17.50 16.29 10.51
C LEU A 275 -17.56 15.60 11.87
N GLU A 276 -18.46 16.04 12.74
CA GLU A 276 -18.85 15.34 13.96
C GLU A 276 -20.34 14.97 13.89
N GLY A 277 -20.65 13.70 14.15
CA GLY A 277 -22.02 13.20 14.01
C GLY A 277 -22.25 11.84 14.64
N ILE A 278 -23.48 11.37 14.55
CA ILE A 278 -23.89 10.04 15.02
C ILE A 278 -24.05 9.14 13.79
N ILE A 279 -23.36 8.00 13.79
CA ILE A 279 -23.55 6.96 12.77
C ILE A 279 -24.83 6.20 13.11
N HIS A 280 -25.63 5.96 12.09
CA HIS A 280 -26.81 5.13 12.16
C HIS A 280 -26.84 4.17 10.99
N LYS A 281 -27.67 3.13 11.09
CA LYS A 281 -27.88 2.19 9.99
C LYS A 281 -29.25 2.38 9.35
N LYS A 282 -29.31 2.25 8.03
CA LYS A 282 -30.56 2.34 7.27
C LYS A 282 -30.64 1.20 6.27
N TYR A 283 -31.75 0.48 6.30
CA TYR A 283 -32.05 -0.52 5.29
C TYR A 283 -32.40 0.14 3.96
N ILE A 284 -31.69 -0.23 2.90
CA ILE A 284 -31.95 0.25 1.53
C ILE A 284 -32.50 -0.91 0.71
N GLN A 285 -33.79 -0.81 0.36
CA GLN A 285 -34.50 -1.88 -0.34
C GLN A 285 -33.87 -2.23 -1.70
N GLN A 286 -33.33 -1.24 -2.44
CA GLN A 286 -32.69 -1.50 -3.74
C GLN A 286 -31.40 -2.31 -3.61
N GLU A 287 -30.67 -2.17 -2.50
CA GLU A 287 -29.42 -2.89 -2.24
C GLU A 287 -29.63 -4.14 -1.37
N GLN A 288 -30.85 -4.35 -0.86
CA GLN A 288 -31.23 -5.41 0.07
C GLN A 288 -30.32 -5.55 1.30
N ARG A 289 -29.66 -4.45 1.72
CA ARG A 289 -28.74 -4.44 2.86
C ARG A 289 -28.92 -3.20 3.73
N GLU A 290 -28.42 -3.28 4.96
CA GLU A 290 -28.22 -2.11 5.81
C GLU A 290 -26.96 -1.37 5.35
N ILE A 291 -27.03 -0.03 5.30
CA ILE A 291 -25.87 0.82 5.02
C ILE A 291 -25.70 1.82 6.17
N PRO A 292 -24.47 2.28 6.43
CA PRO A 292 -24.25 3.37 7.37
C PRO A 292 -24.76 4.70 6.77
N TYR A 293 -25.26 5.58 7.63
CA TYR A 293 -25.53 6.98 7.34
C TYR A 293 -25.19 7.83 8.56
N ILE A 294 -24.81 9.10 8.36
CA ILE A 294 -24.37 9.95 9.46
C ILE A 294 -25.35 11.11 9.67
N VAL A 295 -25.87 11.24 10.89
CA VAL A 295 -26.60 12.44 11.32
C VAL A 295 -25.59 13.44 11.86
N VAL A 296 -25.40 14.52 11.13
CA VAL A 296 -24.38 15.53 11.39
C VAL A 296 -24.82 16.42 12.55
N GLN A 297 -23.99 16.45 13.60
CA GLN A 297 -24.16 17.33 14.74
C GLN A 297 -23.44 18.66 14.50
N ASP A 298 -22.22 18.60 14.00
CA ASP A 298 -21.43 19.78 13.65
C ASP A 298 -20.44 19.49 12.53
N TYR A 299 -19.95 20.55 11.88
CA TYR A 299 -18.86 20.43 10.92
C TYR A 299 -18.05 21.74 10.89
N LYS A 300 -16.78 21.63 10.52
CA LYS A 300 -15.94 22.79 10.21
C LYS A 300 -15.22 22.58 8.89
N LYS A 301 -15.02 23.68 8.16
CA LYS A 301 -14.18 23.69 6.96
C LYS A 301 -12.72 23.51 7.37
N ILE A 302 -12.01 22.71 6.60
CA ILE A 302 -10.58 22.47 6.80
C ILE A 302 -9.87 22.62 5.46
N ASP A 303 -8.55 22.84 5.52
CA ASP A 303 -7.73 22.72 4.33
C ASP A 303 -7.67 21.26 3.87
N LYS A 304 -7.32 21.08 2.60
CA LYS A 304 -7.05 19.79 2.00
C LYS A 304 -6.01 19.03 2.82
N LEU A 305 -6.23 17.74 3.03
CA LEU A 305 -5.25 16.88 3.73
C LEU A 305 -3.97 16.73 2.90
N GLU A 306 -2.85 16.53 3.59
CA GLU A 306 -1.56 16.24 2.94
C GLU A 306 -1.66 14.98 2.07
N GLU A 307 -2.25 13.92 2.62
CA GLU A 307 -2.66 12.73 1.86
C GLU A 307 -4.15 12.81 1.58
N GLU A 308 -4.53 13.10 0.34
CA GLU A 308 -5.92 13.22 -0.07
C GLU A 308 -6.56 11.87 -0.32
N LEU A 309 -5.83 11.02 -1.05
CA LEU A 309 -6.25 9.69 -1.42
C LEU A 309 -6.10 8.74 -0.23
N VAL A 310 -7.00 7.77 -0.20
CA VAL A 310 -6.93 6.64 0.72
C VAL A 310 -6.24 5.50 -0.02
N TYR A 311 -5.27 4.88 0.65
CA TYR A 311 -4.56 3.69 0.18
C TYR A 311 -4.83 2.55 1.16
N PHE A 312 -4.83 1.31 0.67
CA PHE A 312 -5.14 0.14 1.49
C PHE A 312 -3.88 -0.50 2.09
#